data_AF-A0A6J4MUW6-F1
#
_entry.id   AF-A0A6J4MUW6-F1
#
_cell.length_a   1.000
_cell.length_b   1.000
_cell.length_c   1.000
_cell.angle_alpha   90.00
_cell.angle_beta   90.00
_cell.angle_gamma   90.00
#
_symmetry.space_group_name_H-M   'P 1'
#
loop_
_entity.id
_entity.type
_entity.pdbx_description
1 polymer ?
#
loop_
_entity_poly.entity_id
_entity_poly.type
_entity_poly.pdbx_seq_one_letter_code
_entity_poly.pdbx_strand_id
1 'polypeptide(L)'
;MISPKKLRAFWSVHPDAERPLRAWLTVVQARRYASPHEVRQDFGSADFLGAWRTVFNIGGMSDILDFTKPHVLRTEAEYDAAILEIERLLDLDPAPYSEEYERLEFLSVLAEAYERAHFRIEGSTPADVVAFMLDQKGMQREDVERLLGGSAAGFFHGERKLPREEIEKVRDLLGIPADLLL
;
A
#
# COMPACT_ATOMS: atom_id res chain seq x y z
N MET A 1 22.15 -20.25 15.14
CA MET A 1 21.60 -20.96 13.96
C MET A 1 20.14 -21.31 14.24
N ILE A 2 19.21 -21.01 13.33
CA ILE A 2 17.78 -21.36 13.49
C ILE A 2 17.64 -22.89 13.45
N SER A 3 16.87 -23.47 14.36
CA SER A 3 16.71 -24.93 14.42
C SER A 3 15.84 -25.44 13.26
N PRO A 4 16.14 -26.62 12.66
CA PRO A 4 15.28 -27.25 11.65
C PRO A 4 13.83 -27.46 12.10
N LYS A 5 13.61 -27.67 13.41
CA LYS A 5 12.27 -27.77 14.01
C LYS A 5 11.44 -26.51 13.83
N LYS A 6 12.03 -25.33 14.05
CA LYS A 6 11.36 -24.03 13.87
C LYS A 6 11.05 -23.77 12.40
N LEU A 7 11.96 -24.11 11.49
CA LEU A 7 11.72 -23.97 10.05
C LEU A 7 10.57 -24.88 9.58
N ARG A 8 10.56 -26.15 10.01
CA ARG A 8 9.46 -27.10 9.74
C ARG A 8 8.12 -26.62 10.28
N ALA A 9 8.10 -26.06 11.48
CA ALA A 9 6.87 -25.51 12.07
C ALA A 9 6.38 -24.27 11.32
N PHE A 10 7.29 -23.47 10.77
CA PHE A 10 6.94 -22.29 9.99
C PHE A 10 6.30 -22.69 8.64
N TRP A 11 6.96 -23.50 7.83
CA TRP A 11 6.41 -23.87 6.53
C TRP A 11 5.26 -24.89 6.58
N SER A 12 4.98 -25.50 7.74
CA SER A 12 3.71 -26.23 7.94
C SER A 12 2.49 -25.30 7.97
N VAL A 13 2.71 -24.01 8.29
CA VAL A 13 1.68 -22.96 8.24
C VAL A 13 1.78 -22.16 6.94
N HIS A 14 2.98 -22.02 6.38
CA HIS A 14 3.27 -21.30 5.13
C HIS A 14 3.95 -22.23 4.09
N PRO A 15 3.19 -23.08 3.37
CA PRO A 15 3.78 -24.11 2.48
C PRO A 15 4.65 -23.55 1.34
N ASP A 16 4.31 -22.36 0.85
CA ASP A 16 5.06 -21.59 -0.13
C ASP A 16 6.49 -21.25 0.32
N ALA A 17 6.71 -21.08 1.63
CA ALA A 17 8.02 -20.81 2.20
C ALA A 17 8.95 -22.03 2.23
N GLU A 18 8.45 -23.27 2.06
CA GLU A 18 9.25 -24.48 2.22
C GLU A 18 10.43 -24.54 1.23
N ARG A 19 10.16 -24.33 -0.06
CA ARG A 19 11.16 -24.39 -1.13
C ARG A 19 12.29 -23.36 -0.92
N PRO A 20 12.00 -22.06 -0.75
CA PRO A 20 13.05 -21.05 -0.56
C PRO A 20 13.80 -21.24 0.75
N LEU A 21 13.14 -21.64 1.85
CA LEU A 21 13.82 -21.90 3.13
C LEU A 21 14.77 -23.11 3.04
N ARG A 22 14.40 -24.16 2.31
CA ARG A 22 15.29 -25.31 2.06
C ARG A 22 16.49 -24.92 1.21
N ALA A 23 16.27 -24.14 0.15
CA ALA A 23 17.35 -23.65 -0.72
C ALA A 23 18.33 -22.77 0.07
N TRP A 24 17.82 -21.78 0.81
CA TRP A 24 18.63 -20.93 1.68
C TRP A 24 19.44 -21.74 2.70
N LEU A 25 18.79 -22.68 3.40
CA LEU A 25 19.46 -23.52 4.39
C LEU A 25 20.61 -24.32 3.76
N THR A 26 20.41 -24.83 2.55
CA THR A 26 21.43 -25.59 1.82
C THR A 26 22.66 -24.72 1.52
N VAL A 27 22.46 -23.49 1.01
CA VAL A 27 23.55 -22.57 0.70
C VAL A 27 24.30 -22.15 1.97
N VAL A 28 23.58 -21.75 3.02
CA VAL A 28 24.18 -21.31 4.29
C VAL A 28 24.93 -22.44 4.98
N GLN A 29 24.49 -23.69 4.87
CA GLN A 29 25.19 -24.84 5.46
C GLN A 29 26.41 -25.29 4.65
N ALA A 30 26.40 -25.08 3.33
CA ALA A 30 27.50 -25.46 2.45
C ALA A 30 28.71 -24.52 2.55
N ARG A 31 28.54 -23.32 3.12
CA ARG A 31 29.55 -22.28 3.18
C ARG A 31 29.88 -21.87 4.61
N ARG A 32 31.09 -21.35 4.80
CA ARG A 32 31.49 -20.66 6.03
C ARG A 32 31.74 -19.21 5.71
N TYR A 33 30.93 -18.33 6.30
CA TYR A 33 31.08 -16.89 6.18
C TYR A 33 31.94 -16.36 7.32
N ALA A 34 33.04 -15.70 7.00
CA ALA A 34 33.93 -15.07 7.98
C ALA A 34 33.55 -13.61 8.27
N SER A 35 32.79 -12.97 7.37
CA SER A 35 32.41 -11.56 7.51
C SER A 35 31.02 -11.26 6.91
N PRO A 36 30.36 -10.18 7.37
CA PRO A 36 29.13 -9.67 6.75
C PRO A 36 29.27 -9.38 5.24
N HIS A 37 30.46 -8.98 4.80
CA HIS A 37 30.75 -8.72 3.39
C HIS A 37 30.60 -10.00 2.53
N GLU A 38 31.15 -11.13 2.98
CA GLU A 38 31.01 -12.42 2.28
C GLU A 38 29.55 -12.90 2.24
N VAL A 39 28.80 -12.64 3.31
CA VAL A 39 27.36 -12.94 3.33
C VAL A 39 26.63 -12.12 2.26
N ARG A 40 26.95 -10.82 2.10
CA ARG A 40 26.34 -9.97 1.07
C ARG A 40 26.70 -10.37 -0.36
N GLN A 41 27.84 -11.00 -0.58
CA GLN A 41 28.19 -11.50 -1.91
C GLN A 41 27.25 -12.60 -2.39
N ASP A 42 26.76 -13.45 -1.48
CA ASP A 42 25.81 -14.52 -1.80
C ASP A 42 24.34 -14.07 -1.63
N PHE A 43 24.10 -13.11 -0.73
CA PHE A 43 22.76 -12.65 -0.34
C PHE A 43 22.71 -11.12 -0.31
N GLY A 44 22.52 -10.50 -1.48
CA GLY A 44 22.56 -9.03 -1.63
C GLY A 44 21.56 -8.27 -0.75
N SER A 45 20.43 -8.88 -0.41
CA SER A 45 19.39 -8.33 0.47
C SER A 45 19.57 -8.68 1.96
N ALA A 46 20.73 -9.20 2.37
CA ALA A 46 20.97 -9.53 3.77
C ALA A 46 21.21 -8.28 4.63
N ASP A 47 20.45 -8.20 5.73
CA ASP A 47 20.55 -7.17 6.74
C ASP A 47 21.23 -7.68 8.01
N PHE A 48 21.92 -6.79 8.73
CA PHE A 48 22.71 -7.14 9.91
C PHE A 48 22.22 -6.36 11.13
N LEU A 49 21.61 -7.05 12.07
CA LEU A 49 21.10 -6.47 13.32
C LEU A 49 22.13 -6.66 14.44
N GLY A 50 22.99 -5.65 14.60
CA GLY A 50 24.12 -5.69 15.54
C GLY A 50 25.17 -6.73 15.13
N ALA A 51 26.05 -7.12 16.06
CA ALA A 51 27.21 -7.97 15.76
C ALA A 51 26.89 -9.47 15.53
N TRP A 52 25.68 -9.93 15.85
CA TRP A 52 25.41 -11.37 16.00
C TRP A 52 24.21 -11.90 15.23
N ARG A 53 23.46 -11.04 14.54
CA ARG A 53 22.23 -11.42 13.85
C ARG A 53 22.26 -10.94 12.41
N THR A 54 21.99 -11.87 11.50
CA THR A 54 21.75 -11.59 10.09
C THR A 54 20.31 -11.95 9.77
N VAL A 55 19.62 -11.04 9.11
CA VAL A 55 18.27 -11.21 8.58
C VAL A 55 18.42 -11.45 7.08
N PHE A 56 17.73 -12.48 6.60
CA PHE A 56 17.71 -12.83 5.18
C PHE A 56 16.28 -12.68 4.69
N ASN A 57 16.10 -12.03 3.55
CA ASN A 57 14.84 -12.10 2.82
C ASN A 57 14.76 -13.47 2.13
N ILE A 58 13.74 -14.28 2.45
CA ILE A 58 13.60 -15.66 1.98
C ILE A 58 12.29 -15.80 1.20
N GLY A 59 12.41 -16.11 -0.08
CA GLY A 59 11.31 -16.04 -1.04
C GLY A 59 11.48 -14.76 -1.85
N GLY A 60 12.16 -14.87 -2.98
CA GLY A 60 12.39 -13.71 -3.82
C GLY A 60 11.06 -13.19 -4.34
N MET A 61 10.76 -11.91 -4.10
CA MET A 61 9.74 -11.23 -4.90
C MET A 61 10.02 -11.38 -6.39
N SER A 62 11.28 -11.64 -6.79
CA SER A 62 11.70 -11.95 -8.16
C SER A 62 10.95 -13.12 -8.83
N ASP A 63 10.50 -14.13 -8.08
CA ASP A 63 9.72 -15.24 -8.67
C ASP A 63 8.27 -14.82 -8.98
N ILE A 64 7.77 -13.81 -8.27
CA ILE A 64 6.42 -13.24 -8.45
C ILE A 64 6.47 -12.08 -9.47
N LEU A 65 7.52 -11.27 -9.42
CA LEU A 65 7.77 -10.10 -10.27
C LEU A 65 8.87 -10.40 -11.30
N ASP A 66 8.56 -11.26 -12.27
CA ASP A 66 9.44 -11.52 -13.42
C ASP A 66 9.21 -10.48 -14.54
N PHE A 67 9.91 -9.36 -14.45
CA PHE A 67 9.91 -8.33 -15.50
C PHE A 67 10.93 -8.57 -16.62
N THR A 68 11.58 -9.74 -16.70
CA THR A 68 12.41 -10.08 -17.88
C THR A 68 11.57 -10.07 -19.16
N LYS A 69 10.26 -10.27 -19.02
CA LYS A 69 9.24 -9.95 -20.01
C LYS A 69 8.33 -8.85 -19.46
N PRO A 70 8.30 -7.66 -20.08
CA PRO A 70 7.44 -6.57 -19.63
C PRO A 70 5.96 -6.99 -19.63
N HIS A 71 5.31 -6.83 -18.48
CA HIS A 71 3.87 -7.02 -18.33
C HIS A 71 3.32 -6.17 -17.17
N VAL A 72 2.02 -5.91 -17.18
CA VAL A 72 1.30 -5.28 -16.07
C VAL A 72 0.98 -6.30 -14.98
N LEU A 73 0.73 -5.84 -13.75
CA LEU A 73 0.23 -6.68 -12.67
C LEU A 73 -1.18 -7.18 -13.02
N ARG A 74 -1.42 -8.48 -12.87
CA ARG A 74 -2.70 -9.14 -13.19
C ARG A 74 -3.31 -9.85 -12.00
N THR A 75 -2.50 -10.18 -11.00
CA THR A 75 -2.92 -10.91 -9.82
C THR A 75 -2.67 -10.10 -8.56
N GLU A 76 -3.44 -10.39 -7.52
CA GLU A 76 -3.27 -9.77 -6.19
C GLU A 76 -1.88 -10.09 -5.61
N ALA A 77 -1.37 -11.31 -5.85
CA ALA A 77 -0.02 -11.69 -5.41
C ALA A 77 1.09 -10.86 -6.08
N GLU A 78 0.96 -10.55 -7.37
CA GLU A 78 1.89 -9.64 -8.07
C GLU A 78 1.79 -8.22 -7.53
N TYR A 79 0.57 -7.75 -7.23
CA TYR A 79 0.34 -6.45 -6.60
C TYR A 79 0.97 -6.37 -5.20
N ASP A 80 0.70 -7.33 -4.32
CA ASP A 80 1.25 -7.37 -2.97
C ASP A 80 2.79 -7.42 -2.99
N ALA A 81 3.37 -8.19 -3.91
CA ALA A 81 4.81 -8.24 -4.09
C ALA A 81 5.39 -6.90 -4.59
N ALA A 82 4.67 -6.19 -5.46
CA ALA A 82 5.06 -4.86 -5.91
C ALA A 82 4.99 -3.83 -4.79
N ILE A 83 3.93 -3.85 -3.97
CA ILE A 83 3.79 -2.97 -2.79
C ILE A 83 4.93 -3.20 -1.80
N LEU A 84 5.24 -4.45 -1.46
CA LEU A 84 6.34 -4.78 -0.55
C LEU A 84 7.69 -4.27 -1.06
N GLU A 85 7.94 -4.36 -2.37
CA GLU A 85 9.18 -3.86 -2.97
C GLU A 85 9.21 -2.32 -3.00
N ILE A 86 8.08 -1.66 -3.27
CA ILE A 86 7.95 -0.21 -3.20
C ILE A 86 8.26 0.27 -1.77
N GLU A 87 7.66 -0.33 -0.73
CA GLU A 87 7.93 0.02 0.67
C GLU A 87 9.42 -0.11 1.01
N ARG A 88 10.04 -1.23 0.61
CA ARG A 88 11.49 -1.45 0.80
C ARG A 88 12.34 -0.41 0.08
N LEU A 89 11.96 -0.02 -1.14
CA LEU A 89 12.65 0.99 -1.93
C LEU A 89 12.46 2.40 -1.33
N LEU A 90 11.29 2.73 -0.78
CA LEU A 90 11.06 3.97 -0.06
C LEU A 90 11.93 4.07 1.19
N ASP A 91 12.03 2.99 1.97
CA ASP A 91 12.90 2.93 3.15
C ASP A 91 14.40 3.09 2.81
N LEU A 92 14.79 2.68 1.60
CA LEU A 92 16.16 2.83 1.10
C LEU A 92 16.50 4.28 0.71
N ASP A 93 15.49 5.11 0.43
CA ASP A 93 15.62 6.49 -0.06
C ASP A 93 16.64 6.61 -1.22
N PRO A 94 16.40 5.94 -2.36
CA PRO A 94 17.36 5.85 -3.44
C PRO A 94 17.59 7.22 -4.10
N ALA A 95 18.85 7.48 -4.47
CA ALA A 95 19.20 8.69 -5.18
C ALA A 95 18.40 8.80 -6.50
N PRO A 96 17.97 10.01 -6.89
CA PRO A 96 17.27 10.21 -8.15
C PRO A 96 18.04 9.62 -9.34
N TYR A 97 17.32 8.98 -10.26
CA TYR A 97 17.87 8.33 -11.46
C TYR A 97 18.83 7.14 -11.20
N SER A 98 18.89 6.62 -9.97
CA SER A 98 19.52 5.32 -9.71
C SER A 98 18.67 4.17 -10.21
N GLU A 99 19.26 2.97 -10.35
CA GLU A 99 18.51 1.78 -10.76
C GLU A 99 17.35 1.47 -9.80
N GLU A 100 17.57 1.64 -8.51
CA GLU A 100 16.56 1.49 -7.46
C GLU A 100 15.45 2.54 -7.57
N TYR A 101 15.78 3.79 -7.90
CA TYR A 101 14.80 4.86 -8.13
C TYR A 101 13.94 4.58 -9.37
N GLU A 102 14.56 4.20 -10.48
CA GLU A 102 13.85 3.85 -11.72
C GLU A 102 12.91 2.65 -11.50
N ARG A 103 13.35 1.67 -10.70
CA ARG A 103 12.53 0.52 -10.29
C ARG A 103 11.34 0.97 -9.43
N LEU A 104 11.56 1.87 -8.46
CA LEU A 104 10.50 2.41 -7.60
C LEU A 104 9.44 3.14 -8.43
N GLU A 105 9.86 4.02 -9.34
CA GLU A 105 8.96 4.74 -10.23
C GLU A 105 8.16 3.77 -11.11
N PHE A 106 8.83 2.80 -11.73
CA PHE A 106 8.19 1.79 -12.56
C PHE A 106 7.13 0.97 -11.80
N LEU A 107 7.48 0.44 -10.62
CA LEU A 107 6.54 -0.35 -9.82
C LEU A 107 5.35 0.48 -9.34
N SER A 108 5.57 1.75 -9.01
CA SER A 108 4.50 2.66 -8.57
C SER A 108 3.44 2.86 -9.67
N VAL A 109 3.87 3.06 -10.91
CA VAL A 109 2.95 3.17 -12.07
C VAL A 109 2.15 1.90 -12.27
N LEU A 110 2.78 0.73 -12.11
CA LEU A 110 2.09 -0.55 -12.25
C LEU A 110 1.07 -0.80 -11.12
N ALA A 111 1.43 -0.48 -9.89
CA ALA A 111 0.55 -0.58 -8.73
C ALA A 111 -0.68 0.32 -8.90
N GLU A 112 -0.50 1.59 -9.28
CA GLU A 112 -1.61 2.52 -9.54
C GLU A 112 -2.53 2.00 -10.67
N ALA A 113 -1.96 1.45 -11.73
CA ALA A 113 -2.74 0.88 -12.82
C ALA A 113 -3.59 -0.32 -12.36
N TYR A 114 -3.05 -1.18 -11.49
CA TYR A 114 -3.76 -2.29 -10.89
C TYR A 114 -4.88 -1.79 -9.97
N GLU A 115 -4.59 -0.87 -9.06
CA GLU A 115 -5.57 -0.29 -8.15
C GLU A 115 -6.72 0.37 -8.88
N ARG A 116 -6.44 1.14 -9.92
CA ARG A 116 -7.49 1.76 -10.74
C ARG A 116 -8.40 0.73 -11.41
N ALA A 117 -7.86 -0.43 -11.80
CA ALA A 117 -8.62 -1.50 -12.43
C ALA A 117 -9.42 -2.35 -11.42
N HIS A 118 -8.89 -2.56 -10.22
CA HIS A 118 -9.40 -3.53 -9.24
C HIS A 118 -10.04 -2.91 -8.00
N PHE A 119 -9.54 -1.77 -7.54
CA PHE A 119 -9.95 -1.06 -6.32
C PHE A 119 -10.46 0.34 -6.64
N ARG A 120 -11.54 0.40 -7.44
CA ARG A 120 -12.20 1.68 -7.70
C ARG A 120 -12.85 2.18 -6.41
N ILE A 121 -12.24 3.18 -5.78
CA ILE A 121 -12.89 3.94 -4.72
C ILE A 121 -14.02 4.72 -5.39
N GLU A 122 -15.26 4.34 -5.12
CA GLU A 122 -16.41 5.17 -5.49
C GLU A 122 -16.24 6.53 -4.80
N GLY A 123 -16.31 7.61 -5.58
CA GLY A 123 -16.15 8.96 -5.05
C GLY A 123 -17.17 9.22 -3.93
N SER A 124 -16.79 10.04 -2.96
CA SER A 124 -17.71 10.47 -1.92
C SER A 124 -18.88 11.24 -2.52
N THR A 125 -20.08 11.02 -2.00
CA THR A 125 -21.23 11.85 -2.38
C THR A 125 -21.07 13.24 -1.76
N PRO A 126 -21.71 14.29 -2.32
CA PRO A 126 -21.80 15.59 -1.66
C PRO A 126 -22.27 15.52 -0.19
N ALA A 127 -23.17 14.59 0.12
CA ALA A 127 -23.65 14.36 1.47
C ALA A 127 -22.55 13.83 2.40
N ASP A 128 -21.70 12.92 1.91
CA ASP A 128 -20.54 12.40 2.65
C ASP A 128 -19.52 13.51 2.92
N VAL A 129 -19.26 14.38 1.93
CA VAL A 129 -18.35 15.53 2.09
C VAL A 129 -18.89 16.50 3.15
N VAL A 130 -20.19 16.80 3.13
CA VAL A 130 -20.83 17.65 4.14
C VAL A 130 -20.79 16.98 5.52
N ALA A 131 -21.09 15.70 5.62
CA ALA A 131 -21.06 14.97 6.88
C ALA A 131 -19.64 14.94 7.48
N PHE A 132 -18.63 14.68 6.67
CA PHE A 132 -17.23 14.75 7.07
C PHE A 132 -16.86 16.13 7.59
N MET A 133 -17.24 17.20 6.88
CA MET A 133 -16.89 18.56 7.28
C MET A 133 -17.63 19.04 8.53
N LEU A 134 -18.84 18.54 8.78
CA LEU A 134 -19.55 18.78 10.03
C LEU A 134 -18.80 18.14 11.20
N ASP A 135 -18.42 16.88 11.07
CA ASP A 135 -17.64 16.16 12.08
C ASP A 135 -16.31 16.88 12.40
N GLN A 136 -15.54 17.24 11.36
CA GLN A 136 -14.27 17.94 11.52
C GLN A 136 -14.38 19.32 12.17
N LYS A 137 -15.56 19.96 12.10
CA LYS A 137 -15.84 21.27 12.72
C LYS A 137 -16.56 21.14 14.06
N GLY A 138 -16.83 19.93 14.55
CA GLY A 138 -17.63 19.70 15.74
C GLY A 138 -19.08 20.20 15.61
N MET A 139 -19.57 20.30 14.39
CA MET A 139 -20.91 20.74 14.04
C MET A 139 -21.83 19.53 13.88
N GLN A 140 -23.13 19.76 14.03
CA GLN A 140 -24.13 18.70 13.94
C GLN A 140 -24.96 18.85 12.66
N ARG A 141 -25.60 17.77 12.22
CA ARG A 141 -26.44 17.80 11.00
C ARG A 141 -27.56 18.82 11.11
N GLU A 142 -28.06 19.07 12.31
CA GLU A 142 -29.10 20.07 12.61
C GLU A 142 -28.65 21.49 12.23
N ASP A 143 -27.35 21.79 12.24
CA ASP A 143 -26.83 23.09 11.82
C ASP A 143 -27.05 23.33 10.31
N VAL A 144 -26.93 22.26 9.51
CA VAL A 144 -27.22 22.29 8.07
C VAL A 144 -28.72 22.19 7.81
N GLU A 145 -29.47 21.44 8.62
CA GLU A 145 -30.93 21.38 8.51
C GLU A 145 -31.58 22.74 8.77
N ARG A 146 -31.07 23.53 9.73
CA ARG A 146 -31.54 24.91 9.95
C ARG A 146 -31.28 25.83 8.77
N LEU A 147 -30.21 25.57 8.00
CA LEU A 147 -29.82 26.36 6.84
C LEU A 147 -30.61 26.00 5.57
N LEU A 148 -30.86 24.70 5.37
CA LEU A 148 -31.46 24.13 4.16
C LEU A 148 -32.96 23.84 4.29
N GLY A 149 -33.49 23.78 5.51
CA GLY A 149 -34.87 23.39 5.79
C GLY A 149 -35.21 22.01 5.23
N GLY A 150 -36.37 21.88 4.57
CA GLY A 150 -36.86 20.61 4.02
C GLY A 150 -35.97 19.97 2.96
N SER A 151 -35.02 20.72 2.36
CA SER A 151 -34.07 20.17 1.39
C SER A 151 -33.00 19.26 2.04
N ALA A 152 -32.69 19.45 3.33
CA ALA A 152 -31.59 18.77 4.02
C ALA A 152 -31.78 17.24 4.07
N ALA A 153 -32.99 16.79 4.42
CA ALA A 153 -33.28 15.36 4.54
C ALA A 153 -33.08 14.62 3.20
N GLY A 154 -33.64 15.14 2.11
CA GLY A 154 -33.47 14.55 0.78
C GLY A 154 -32.02 14.60 0.28
N PHE A 155 -31.26 15.63 0.68
CA PHE A 155 -29.84 15.72 0.37
C PHE A 155 -29.01 14.65 1.09
N PHE A 156 -29.16 14.51 2.41
CA PHE A 156 -28.40 13.51 3.18
C PHE A 156 -28.77 12.06 2.86
N HIS A 157 -29.98 11.80 2.36
CA HIS A 157 -30.38 10.48 1.85
C HIS A 157 -29.96 10.24 0.39
N GLY A 158 -29.38 11.23 -0.29
CA GLY A 158 -28.98 11.13 -1.70
C GLY A 158 -30.15 11.16 -2.70
N GLU A 159 -31.36 11.51 -2.23
CA GLU A 159 -32.59 11.54 -3.04
C GLU A 159 -32.72 12.82 -3.87
N ARG A 160 -32.02 13.90 -3.47
CA ARG A 160 -32.11 15.21 -4.12
C ARG A 160 -30.78 15.96 -4.10
N LYS A 161 -30.44 16.59 -5.22
CA LYS A 161 -29.33 17.57 -5.31
C LYS A 161 -29.73 18.93 -4.73
N LEU A 162 -28.77 19.62 -4.13
CA LEU A 162 -28.98 20.99 -3.64
C LEU A 162 -29.07 21.97 -4.83
N PRO A 163 -30.02 22.92 -4.82
CA PRO A 163 -30.00 24.03 -5.76
C PRO A 163 -28.78 24.92 -5.50
N ARG A 164 -28.34 25.66 -6.52
CA ARG A 164 -27.13 26.51 -6.46
C ARG A 164 -27.09 27.46 -5.26
N GLU A 165 -28.21 28.07 -4.91
CA GLU A 165 -28.32 28.96 -3.75
C GLU A 165 -28.05 28.25 -2.42
N GLU A 166 -28.46 26.98 -2.29
CA GLU A 166 -28.20 26.16 -1.10
C GLU A 166 -26.75 25.67 -1.07
N ILE A 167 -26.16 25.35 -2.22
CA ILE A 167 -24.74 25.02 -2.36
C ILE A 167 -23.86 26.18 -1.87
N GLU A 168 -24.18 27.41 -2.26
CA GLU A 168 -23.43 28.60 -1.83
C GLU A 168 -23.51 28.79 -0.31
N LYS A 169 -24.70 28.58 0.29
CA LYS A 169 -24.87 28.63 1.75
C LYS A 169 -24.05 27.56 2.47
N VAL A 170 -24.06 26.31 1.99
CA VAL A 170 -23.30 25.20 2.59
C VAL A 170 -21.79 25.41 2.41
N ARG A 171 -21.35 25.89 1.25
CA ARG A 171 -19.97 26.33 1.01
C ARG A 171 -19.57 27.39 2.03
N ASP A 172 -20.37 28.44 2.22
CA ASP A 172 -20.02 29.55 3.09
C ASP A 172 -19.98 29.11 4.57
N LEU A 173 -20.88 28.21 4.98
CA LEU A 173 -20.91 27.65 6.33
C LEU A 173 -19.73 26.71 6.61
N LEU A 174 -19.42 25.80 5.68
CA LEU A 174 -18.47 24.71 5.90
C LEU A 174 -17.10 24.94 5.23
N GLY A 175 -16.94 25.97 4.42
CA GLY A 175 -15.72 26.23 3.65
C GLY A 175 -15.43 25.18 2.58
N ILE A 176 -16.46 24.51 2.05
CA ILE A 176 -16.32 23.42 1.06
C ILE A 176 -16.31 24.01 -0.36
N PRO A 177 -15.29 23.77 -1.20
CA PRO A 177 -15.33 24.16 -2.61
C PRO A 177 -16.62 23.73 -3.30
N ALA A 178 -17.28 24.64 -4.01
CA ALA A 178 -18.62 24.40 -4.57
C ALA A 178 -18.65 23.19 -5.52
N ASP A 179 -17.55 22.91 -6.22
CA ASP A 179 -17.44 21.77 -7.15
C ASP A 179 -17.57 20.41 -6.45
N LEU A 180 -17.32 20.33 -5.13
CA LEU A 180 -17.51 19.10 -4.34
C LEU A 180 -18.97 18.86 -3.93
N LEU A 181 -19.88 19.80 -4.25
CA LEU A 181 -21.30 19.75 -3.88
C LEU A 181 -22.23 19.60 -5.11
N LEU A 182 -21.68 19.44 -6.33
CA LEU A 182 -22.42 19.39 -7.61
C LEU A 182 -22.77 17.97 -8.09
#